data_AF-A0A5X6ESZ9-F1
#
_entry.id   AF-A0A5X6ESZ9-F1
#
_cell.length_a   1.000
_cell.length_b   1.000
_cell.length_c   1.000
_cell.angle_alpha   90.00
_cell.angle_beta   90.00
_cell.angle_gamma   90.00
#
_symmetry.space_group_name_H-M   'P 1'
#
loop_
_entity.id
_entity.type
_entity.pdbx_description
1 polymer ?
#
loop_
_entity_poly.entity_id
_entity_poly.type
_entity_poly.pdbx_seq_one_letter_code
_entity_poly.pdbx_strand_id
1 'polypeptide(L)'
;TPSEAVKSDLRKRKLLSEFPSITLRLIKHNDQNGEYILATTLIEKEHYEAKVFHNLYHQRWNIEELYKLSKSILCIEDFHSQSEKGVKQEIQAHILLLNITKISGNDIHHSDDNNVCMGSAQASPHLFL
;
A
#
# COMPACT_ATOMS: atom_id res chain seq x y z
N THR A 1 -28.81 4.39 6.32
CA THR A 1 -29.11 5.32 5.20
C THR A 1 -28.80 6.74 5.65
N PRO A 2 -28.19 7.61 4.83
CA PRO A 2 -27.80 8.95 5.25
C PRO A 2 -29.00 9.83 5.64
N SER A 3 -28.78 10.78 6.56
CA SER A 3 -29.77 11.72 7.09
C SER A 3 -30.30 12.70 6.02
N GLU A 4 -31.55 13.17 6.18
CA GLU A 4 -32.20 14.09 5.23
C GLU A 4 -31.45 15.42 5.07
N ALA A 5 -30.81 15.93 6.11
CA ALA A 5 -29.98 17.13 6.03
C ALA A 5 -28.79 16.92 5.07
N VAL A 6 -28.13 15.77 5.18
CA VAL A 6 -27.00 15.38 4.32
C VAL A 6 -27.45 15.25 2.86
N LYS A 7 -28.63 14.67 2.62
CA LYS A 7 -29.19 14.59 1.25
C LYS A 7 -29.50 15.97 0.69
N SER A 8 -30.02 16.91 1.49
CA SER A 8 -30.36 18.25 1.01
C SER A 8 -29.12 19.05 0.59
N ASP A 9 -28.01 18.93 1.34
CA ASP A 9 -26.75 19.60 1.03
C ASP A 9 -26.05 19.00 -0.19
N LEU A 10 -26.08 17.67 -0.33
CA LEU A 10 -25.51 17.00 -1.50
C LEU A 10 -26.29 17.34 -2.80
N ARG A 11 -27.61 17.56 -2.71
CA ARG A 11 -28.47 18.04 -3.81
C ARG A 11 -28.09 19.46 -4.21
N LYS A 12 -27.92 20.36 -3.23
CA LYS A 12 -27.47 21.75 -3.46
C LYS A 12 -26.13 21.82 -4.19
N ARG A 13 -25.22 20.89 -3.88
CA ARG A 13 -23.89 20.81 -4.51
C ARG A 13 -23.88 20.13 -5.89
N LYS A 14 -25.06 19.76 -6.45
CA LYS A 14 -25.20 18.93 -7.67
C LYS A 14 -24.47 17.58 -7.59
N LEU A 15 -24.08 17.15 -6.40
CA LEU A 15 -23.38 15.88 -6.17
C LEU A 15 -24.35 14.70 -6.07
N LEU A 16 -25.66 14.93 -6.00
CA LEU A 16 -26.66 13.86 -6.04
C LEU A 16 -27.14 13.47 -7.43
N SER A 17 -26.55 14.04 -8.50
CA SER A 17 -26.82 13.55 -9.85
C SER A 17 -26.08 12.22 -10.05
N GLU A 18 -26.84 11.14 -9.96
CA GLU A 18 -26.52 9.77 -10.42
C GLU A 18 -25.08 9.30 -10.13
N PHE A 19 -24.81 8.95 -8.88
CA PHE A 19 -23.67 8.06 -8.64
C PHE A 19 -24.00 6.68 -9.22
N PRO A 20 -23.19 6.15 -10.15
CA PRO A 20 -23.37 4.78 -10.58
C PRO A 20 -23.18 3.85 -9.38
N SER A 21 -24.07 2.87 -9.24
CA SER A 21 -23.90 1.82 -8.24
C SER A 21 -22.62 1.06 -8.54
N ILE A 22 -21.68 1.02 -7.60
CA ILE A 22 -20.44 0.26 -7.72
C ILE A 22 -20.64 -1.09 -7.05
N THR A 23 -20.50 -2.16 -7.84
CA THR A 23 -20.49 -3.51 -7.29
C THR A 23 -19.11 -3.81 -6.72
N LEU A 24 -19.07 -4.25 -5.47
CA LEU A 24 -17.84 -4.61 -4.78
C LEU A 24 -17.94 -6.03 -4.25
N ARG A 25 -16.81 -6.72 -4.24
CA ARG A 25 -16.63 -7.99 -3.55
C ARG A 25 -16.01 -7.72 -2.18
N LEU A 26 -16.66 -8.21 -1.13
CA LEU A 26 -16.14 -8.17 0.23
C LEU A 26 -15.51 -9.52 0.57
N ILE A 27 -14.28 -9.48 1.09
CA ILE A 27 -13.51 -10.65 1.49
C ILE A 27 -13.19 -10.48 2.96
N LYS A 28 -13.74 -11.38 3.78
CA LYS A 28 -13.50 -11.41 5.22
C LYS A 28 -12.26 -12.26 5.48
N HIS A 29 -11.28 -11.69 6.17
CA HIS A 29 -10.08 -12.39 6.60
C HIS A 29 -10.00 -12.40 8.13
N ASN A 30 -9.62 -13.55 8.69
CA ASN A 30 -9.50 -13.74 10.13
C ASN A 30 -8.15 -14.41 10.39
N ASP A 31 -7.30 -13.73 11.15
CA ASP A 31 -5.96 -14.20 11.53
C ASP A 31 -5.75 -13.96 13.03
N GLN A 32 -4.61 -14.43 13.57
CA GLN A 32 -4.23 -14.28 14.98
C GLN A 32 -4.19 -12.82 15.45
N ASN A 33 -3.96 -11.88 14.53
CA ASN A 33 -3.92 -10.44 14.80
C ASN A 33 -5.30 -9.75 14.76
N GLY A 34 -6.36 -10.49 14.42
CA GLY A 34 -7.74 -9.99 14.40
C GLY A 34 -8.47 -10.20 13.08
N GLU A 35 -9.67 -9.64 13.02
CA GLU A 35 -10.57 -9.75 11.88
C GLU A 35 -10.59 -8.46 11.07
N TYR A 36 -10.43 -8.57 9.75
CA TYR A 36 -10.56 -7.42 8.84
C TYR A 36 -11.29 -7.79 7.56
N ILE A 37 -11.85 -6.77 6.90
CA ILE A 37 -12.63 -6.91 5.67
C ILE A 37 -11.93 -6.14 4.56
N LEU A 38 -11.63 -6.84 3.46
CA LEU A 38 -11.11 -6.26 2.24
C LEU A 38 -12.26 -6.04 1.25
N ALA A 39 -12.31 -4.86 0.63
CA ALA A 39 -13.21 -4.57 -0.47
C ALA A 39 -12.41 -4.50 -1.78
N THR A 40 -12.90 -5.16 -2.83
CA THR A 40 -12.25 -5.16 -4.15
C THR A 40 -13.26 -5.04 -5.28
N THR A 41 -12.83 -4.43 -6.38
CA THR A 41 -13.55 -4.39 -7.66
C THR A 41 -13.35 -5.66 -8.50
N LEU A 42 -12.49 -6.58 -8.06
CA LEU A 42 -12.27 -7.88 -8.70
C LEU A 42 -13.38 -8.88 -8.33
N ILE A 43 -14.47 -8.86 -9.10
CA ILE A 43 -15.71 -9.59 -8.80
C ILE A 43 -15.62 -11.07 -9.23
N GLU A 44 -14.85 -11.38 -10.28
CA GLU A 44 -14.75 -12.71 -10.90
C GLU A 44 -14.05 -13.71 -9.99
N LYS A 45 -14.83 -14.55 -9.30
CA LYS A 45 -14.31 -15.52 -8.32
C LYS A 45 -13.51 -16.66 -8.95
N GLU A 46 -13.79 -16.98 -10.21
CA GLU A 46 -13.11 -18.04 -10.98
C GLU A 46 -11.67 -17.65 -11.30
N HIS A 47 -11.41 -16.37 -11.58
CA HIS A 47 -10.08 -15.84 -11.88
C HIS A 47 -9.33 -15.38 -10.63
N TYR A 48 -10.05 -14.88 -9.61
CA TYR A 48 -9.45 -14.27 -8.43
C TYR A 48 -9.88 -14.99 -7.15
N GLU A 49 -9.08 -15.98 -6.74
CA GLU A 49 -9.29 -16.71 -5.49
C GLU A 49 -9.15 -15.80 -4.25
N ALA A 50 -10.03 -15.98 -3.26
CA ALA A 50 -10.05 -15.15 -2.04
C ALA A 50 -8.73 -15.22 -1.24
N LYS A 51 -8.04 -16.36 -1.27
CA LYS A 51 -6.78 -16.60 -0.53
C LYS A 51 -5.64 -15.67 -0.96
N VAL A 52 -5.65 -15.22 -2.23
CA VAL A 52 -4.56 -14.40 -2.80
C VAL A 52 -4.61 -12.97 -2.27
N PHE A 53 -5.82 -12.48 -1.92
CA PHE A 53 -6.01 -11.11 -1.46
C PHE A 53 -5.32 -10.81 -0.13
N HIS A 54 -5.09 -11.82 0.70
CA HIS A 54 -4.29 -11.67 1.90
C HIS A 54 -2.87 -11.22 1.55
N ASN A 55 -2.17 -12.00 0.72
CA ASN A 55 -0.80 -11.71 0.32
C ASN A 55 -0.70 -10.40 -0.49
N LEU A 56 -1.68 -10.14 -1.35
CA LEU A 56 -1.76 -8.88 -2.09
C LEU A 56 -1.92 -7.68 -1.14
N TYR A 57 -2.77 -7.80 -0.12
CA TYR A 57 -2.95 -6.74 0.87
C TYR A 57 -1.69 -6.57 1.74
N HIS A 58 -0.97 -7.65 2.04
CA HIS A 58 0.32 -7.57 2.75
C HIS A 58 1.38 -6.80 1.98
N GLN A 59 1.40 -6.88 0.64
CA GLN A 59 2.33 -6.07 -0.15
C GLN A 59 2.11 -4.55 0.03
N ARG A 60 0.93 -4.11 0.51
CA ARG A 60 0.71 -2.73 0.94
C ARG A 60 1.66 -2.34 2.06
N TRP A 61 1.93 -3.24 3.02
CA TRP A 61 2.74 -2.95 4.20
C TRP A 61 4.16 -2.49 3.83
N ASN A 62 4.69 -2.96 2.70
CA ASN A 62 5.99 -2.52 2.17
C ASN A 62 6.07 -0.99 1.94
N ILE A 63 4.94 -0.30 1.82
CA ILE A 63 4.91 1.16 1.74
C ILE A 63 5.29 1.84 3.06
N GLU A 64 5.03 1.18 4.20
CA GLU A 64 5.35 1.73 5.52
C GLU A 64 6.86 1.72 5.78
N GLU A 65 7.55 0.69 5.30
CA GLU A 65 9.02 0.68 5.27
C GLU A 65 9.57 1.78 4.36
N LEU A 66 8.95 2.01 3.20
CA LEU A 66 9.31 3.12 2.33
C LEU A 66 9.13 4.48 3.03
N TYR A 67 8.04 4.66 3.79
CA TYR A 67 7.83 5.88 4.57
C TYR A 67 8.84 6.04 5.71
N LYS A 68 9.21 4.95 6.40
CA LYS A 68 10.26 4.98 7.43
C LYS A 68 11.60 5.40 6.82
N LEU A 69 11.98 4.79 5.70
CA LEU A 69 13.21 5.11 4.96
C LEU A 69 13.21 6.56 4.45
N SER A 70 12.08 7.01 3.93
CA SER A 70 11.89 8.37 3.42
C SER A 70 12.06 9.42 4.52
N LYS A 71 11.47 9.19 5.70
CA LYS A 71 11.64 10.08 6.85
C LYS A 71 13.05 10.05 7.44
N SER A 72 13.68 8.88 7.52
CA SER A 72 14.99 8.73 8.17
C SER A 72 16.18 9.11 7.30
N ILE A 73 16.12 8.85 5.99
CA ILE A 73 17.26 9.06 5.07
C ILE A 73 17.13 10.34 4.27
N LEU A 74 15.92 10.71 3.86
CA LEU A 74 15.72 11.78 2.89
C LEU A 74 15.39 13.11 3.55
N CYS A 75 15.25 13.14 4.88
CA CYS A 75 14.91 14.33 5.68
C CYS A 75 13.91 15.22 4.95
N ILE A 76 12.83 14.67 4.38
CA ILE A 76 11.88 15.42 3.53
C ILE A 76 11.22 16.57 4.32
N GLU A 77 11.38 16.56 5.64
CA GLU A 77 10.96 17.61 6.56
C GLU A 77 11.90 18.85 6.53
N ASP A 78 13.13 18.73 6.01
CA ASP A 78 14.15 19.78 5.88
C ASP A 78 14.72 19.88 4.44
N PHE A 79 14.12 20.75 3.63
CA PHE A 79 14.60 21.05 2.27
C PHE A 79 15.76 22.05 2.28
N HIS A 80 16.74 21.85 1.39
CA HIS A 80 17.91 22.72 1.30
C HIS A 80 17.64 23.94 0.41
N SER A 81 16.76 23.81 -0.59
CA SER A 81 16.40 24.90 -1.49
C SER A 81 15.37 25.82 -0.88
N GLN A 82 15.63 27.12 -1.04
CA GLN A 82 14.70 28.19 -0.67
C GLN A 82 13.79 28.62 -1.84
N SER A 83 13.83 27.89 -2.96
CA SER A 83 13.04 28.19 -4.16
C SER A 83 12.06 27.05 -4.45
N GLU A 84 10.84 27.39 -4.90
CA GLU A 84 9.82 26.39 -5.25
C GLU A 84 10.34 25.35 -6.27
N LYS A 85 11.09 25.81 -7.26
CA LYS A 85 11.67 24.95 -8.29
C LYS A 85 12.71 23.98 -7.70
N GLY A 86 13.59 24.47 -6.83
CA GLY A 86 14.61 23.63 -6.20
C GLY A 86 14.01 22.60 -5.23
N VAL A 87 12.98 22.98 -4.47
CA VAL A 87 12.23 22.02 -3.63
C VAL A 87 11.62 20.90 -4.49
N LYS A 88 10.99 21.25 -5.63
CA LYS A 88 10.46 20.25 -6.57
C LYS A 88 11.56 19.33 -7.12
N GLN A 89 12.73 19.86 -7.42
CA GLN A 89 13.88 19.08 -7.90
C GLN A 89 14.42 18.15 -6.82
N GLU A 90 14.51 18.62 -5.57
CA GLU A 90 14.89 17.78 -4.43
C GLU A 90 13.91 16.62 -4.25
N ILE A 91 12.60 16.87 -4.28
CA ILE A 91 11.59 15.79 -4.21
C ILE A 91 11.79 14.76 -5.32
N GLN A 92 12.03 15.21 -6.56
CA GLN A 92 12.26 14.32 -7.70
C GLN A 92 13.55 13.49 -7.54
N ALA A 93 14.63 14.10 -7.06
CA ALA A 93 15.89 13.42 -6.79
C ALA A 93 15.73 12.35 -5.70
N HIS A 94 14.98 12.65 -4.64
CA HIS A 94 14.67 11.69 -3.57
C HIS A 94 13.86 10.49 -4.08
N ILE A 95 12.84 10.72 -4.92
CA ILE A 95 12.07 9.63 -5.55
C ILE A 95 12.95 8.77 -6.45
N LEU A 96 13.84 9.40 -7.23
CA LEU A 96 14.78 8.67 -8.09
C LEU A 96 15.73 7.80 -7.26
N LEU A 97 16.29 8.35 -6.18
CA LEU A 97 17.19 7.62 -5.28
C LEU A 97 16.48 6.41 -4.67
N LEU A 98 15.25 6.58 -4.16
CA LEU A 98 14.44 5.48 -3.63
C LEU A 98 14.23 4.36 -4.65
N ASN A 99 13.92 4.73 -5.90
CA ASN A 99 13.74 3.75 -6.98
C ASN A 99 15.04 2.97 -7.26
N ILE A 100 16.17 3.66 -7.34
CA ILE A 100 17.49 3.02 -7.56
C ILE A 100 17.82 2.08 -6.40
N THR A 101 17.70 2.55 -5.15
CA THR A 101 17.95 1.71 -3.96
C THR A 101 17.07 0.46 -3.95
N LYS A 102 15.79 0.60 -4.33
CA LYS A 102 14.88 -0.55 -4.38
C LYS A 102 15.26 -1.55 -5.48
N ILE A 103 15.63 -1.07 -6.67
CA ILE A 103 16.10 -1.95 -7.76
C ILE A 103 17.36 -2.69 -7.31
N SER A 104 18.36 -1.96 -6.79
CA SER A 104 19.62 -2.55 -6.33
C SER A 104 19.46 -3.50 -5.14
N GLY A 105 18.53 -3.24 -4.22
CA GLY A 105 18.23 -4.13 -3.10
C GLY A 105 17.54 -5.42 -3.54
N ASN A 106 16.62 -5.34 -4.50
CA ASN A 106 15.96 -6.52 -5.05
C ASN A 106 16.95 -7.48 -5.75
N ASP A 107 17.99 -6.95 -6.40
CA ASP A 107 19.01 -7.76 -7.08
C ASP A 107 19.89 -8.54 -6.10
N ILE A 108 20.11 -8.02 -4.89
CA ILE A 108 20.90 -8.68 -3.84
C ILE A 108 20.15 -9.90 -3.29
N HIS A 109 18.83 -9.82 -3.12
CA HIS A 109 18.01 -10.94 -2.64
C HIS A 109 17.88 -12.10 -3.65
N HIS A 110 18.10 -11.86 -4.95
CA HIS A 110 18.06 -12.94 -5.95
C HIS A 110 19.36 -13.75 -6.03
N SER A 111 20.45 -13.26 -5.43
CA SER A 111 21.73 -13.96 -5.38
C SER A 111 21.82 -14.97 -4.22
N ASP A 112 20.97 -14.83 -3.20
CA ASP A 112 20.97 -15.72 -2.02
C ASP A 112 20.06 -16.95 -2.17
N ASP A 113 19.04 -16.92 -3.05
CA ASP A 113 18.14 -18.06 -3.29
C ASP A 113 18.75 -19.19 -4.13
N ASN A 114 19.93 -18.98 -4.73
CA ASN A 114 20.64 -20.01 -5.49
C ASN A 114 21.60 -20.87 -4.65
N ASN A 115 21.62 -20.72 -3.32
CA ASN A 115 22.47 -21.55 -2.46
C ASN A 115 21.89 -21.90 -1.08
N VAL A 116 20.65 -22.38 -0.98
CA VAL A 116 20.25 -23.28 0.12
C VAL A 116 19.23 -24.30 -0.38
N CYS A 117 19.74 -25.43 -0.85
CA CYS A 117 18.99 -26.67 -0.87
C CYS A 117 19.37 -27.46 0.40
N MET A 118 18.37 -27.97 1.11
CA MET A 118 18.39 -28.74 2.38
C MET A 118 18.35 -27.93 3.68
N GLY A 119 17.20 -27.98 4.36
CA GLY A 119 17.09 -27.61 5.77
C GLY A 119 15.67 -27.23 6.18
N SER A 120 14.98 -28.16 6.83
CA SER A 120 13.64 -28.04 7.40
C SER A 120 13.40 -26.86 8.36
N ALA A 121 12.12 -26.51 8.46
CA ALA A 121 11.40 -25.97 9.63
C ALA A 121 11.09 -24.46 9.66
N GLN A 122 9.79 -24.22 9.83
CA GLN A 122 9.06 -23.01 10.19
C GLN A 122 9.84 -21.98 11.02
N ALA A 123 9.73 -20.70 10.65
CA ALA A 123 9.70 -19.59 11.60
C ALA A 123 9.02 -18.36 10.97
N SER A 124 7.85 -17.99 11.51
CA SER A 124 7.24 -16.67 11.31
C SER A 124 8.09 -15.59 11.98
N PRO A 125 8.36 -14.42 11.36
CA PRO A 125 8.86 -13.28 12.09
C PRO A 125 7.69 -12.59 12.79
N HIS A 126 7.60 -12.89 14.08
CA HIS A 126 6.77 -12.25 15.08
C HIS A 126 7.23 -10.79 15.27
N LEU A 127 6.26 -9.86 15.19
CA LEU A 127 6.13 -8.64 15.98
C LEU A 127 7.35 -7.69 16.08
N PHE A 128 7.22 -6.51 15.50
CA PHE A 128 7.73 -5.30 16.16
C PHE A 128 6.57 -4.29 16.24
N LEU A 129 6.34 -3.86 17.48
CA LEU A 129 5.46 -2.77 17.92
C LEU A 129 5.75 -1.46 17.17
#